data_AF-A0A316VSG1-F1
#
_entry.id   AF-A0A316VSG1-F1
#
_cell.length_a   1.000
_cell.length_b   1.000
_cell.length_c   1.000
_cell.angle_alpha   90.00
_cell.angle_beta   90.00
_cell.angle_gamma   90.00
#
_symmetry.space_group_name_H-M   'P 1'
#
loop_
_entity.id
_entity.type
_entity.pdbx_description
1 polymer ?
#
loop_
_entity_poly.entity_id
_entity_poly.type
_entity_poly.pdbx_seq_one_letter_code
_entity_poly.pdbx_strand_id
1 'polypeptide(L)' 'SRAYIRFTSLEALVEFHRNFDGHGFRDSKGNEYTAIVEFAPNQKVPGMEKAKKADARVGTIDEGACEKATESDALDQVG' A
#
# COMPACT_ATOMS: atom_id res chain seq x y z
N SER A 1 -7.67 -8.75 -6.72
CA SER A 1 -7.02 -7.49 -7.17
C SER A 1 -5.81 -7.85 -8.04
N ARG A 2 -5.27 -6.93 -8.87
CA ARG A 2 -4.05 -7.15 -9.67
C ARG A 2 -3.19 -5.88 -9.70
N ALA A 3 -1.87 -6.03 -9.73
CA ALA A 3 -0.93 -4.91 -9.84
C ALA A 3 0.24 -5.30 -10.76
N TYR A 4 0.87 -4.30 -11.38
CA TYR A 4 2.08 -4.47 -12.17
C TYR A 4 3.20 -3.66 -11.55
N ILE A 5 4.34 -4.29 -11.35
CA ILE A 5 5.51 -3.69 -10.72
C ILE A 5 6.65 -3.75 -11.73
N ARG A 6 7.32 -2.62 -11.95
CA ARG A 6 8.55 -2.57 -12.72
C ARG A 6 9.73 -2.68 -11.76
N PHE A 7 10.56 -3.69 -11.96
CA PHE A 7 11.84 -3.81 -11.26
C PHE A 7 12.94 -3.11 -12.05
N THR A 8 13.88 -2.49 -11.34
CA THR A 8 15.10 -1.87 -11.91
C THR A 8 16.29 -2.83 -11.88
N SER A 9 16.26 -3.82 -10.98
CA SER A 9 17.27 -4.87 -10.82
C SER A 9 16.64 -6.25 -10.98
N LEU A 10 17.38 -7.17 -11.58
CA LEU A 10 16.97 -8.57 -11.69
C LEU A 10 16.97 -9.28 -10.33
N GLU A 11 17.90 -8.93 -9.45
CA GLU A 11 17.99 -9.50 -8.10
C GLU A 11 16.72 -9.22 -7.29
N ALA A 12 16.27 -7.96 -7.31
CA ALA A 12 15.02 -7.55 -6.65
C ALA A 12 13.79 -8.27 -7.21
N LEU A 13 13.76 -8.55 -8.52
CA LEU A 13 12.68 -9.34 -9.14
C LEU A 13 12.69 -10.79 -8.60
N VAL A 14 13.86 -11.41 -8.53
CA VAL A 14 14.01 -12.80 -8.08
C VAL A 14 13.63 -12.95 -6.61
N GLU A 15 14.10 -12.04 -5.76
CA GLU A 15 13.72 -12.01 -4.34
C GLU A 15 12.22 -11.83 -4.15
N PHE A 16 11.62 -10.89 -4.89
CA PHE A 16 10.18 -10.66 -4.84
C PHE A 16 9.39 -11.91 -5.25
N HIS A 17 9.73 -12.52 -6.38
CA HIS A 17 9.04 -13.72 -6.86
C HIS A 17 9.12 -14.86 -5.83
N ARG A 18 10.31 -15.14 -5.27
CA ARG A 18 10.50 -16.20 -4.27
C ARG A 18 9.67 -16.01 -3.00
N ASN A 19 9.47 -14.77 -2.57
CA ASN A 19 8.81 -14.48 -1.31
C ASN A 19 7.29 -14.33 -1.43
N PHE A 20 6.78 -13.93 -2.60
CA PHE A 20 5.37 -13.56 -2.78
C PHE A 20 4.59 -14.50 -3.69
N ASP A 21 5.24 -15.33 -4.51
CA ASP A 21 4.51 -16.32 -5.30
C ASP A 21 3.91 -17.39 -4.38
N GLY A 22 2.59 -17.59 -4.48
CA GLY A 22 1.85 -18.48 -3.59
C GLY A 22 1.55 -17.89 -2.20
N HIS A 23 1.85 -16.62 -1.93
CA HIS A 23 1.61 -16.03 -0.62
C HIS A 23 0.11 -15.87 -0.32
N GLY A 24 -0.33 -16.31 0.86
CA GLY A 24 -1.73 -16.20 1.30
C GLY A 24 -2.02 -14.85 1.95
N PHE A 25 -2.91 -14.07 1.35
CA PHE A 25 -3.43 -12.83 1.91
C PHE A 25 -4.79 -13.05 2.54
N ARG A 26 -5.04 -12.44 3.70
CA ARG A 26 -6.32 -12.51 4.39
C ARG A 26 -7.01 -11.15 4.41
N ASP A 27 -8.30 -11.12 4.11
CA ASP A 27 -9.10 -9.90 4.24
C ASP A 27 -9.67 -9.73 5.66
N SER A 28 -10.25 -8.55 5.93
CA SER A 28 -10.87 -8.24 7.23
C SER A 28 -12.11 -9.10 7.56
N LYS A 29 -12.67 -9.79 6.56
CA LYS A 29 -13.78 -10.73 6.71
C LYS A 29 -13.30 -12.17 6.93
N GLY A 30 -11.99 -12.38 6.94
CA GLY A 30 -11.35 -13.65 7.19
C GLY A 30 -11.16 -14.54 5.95
N ASN A 31 -11.49 -14.07 4.75
CA ASN A 31 -11.26 -14.82 3.51
C ASN A 31 -9.77 -14.86 3.16
N GLU A 32 -9.31 -16.00 2.66
CA GLU A 32 -7.92 -16.21 2.23
C GLU A 32 -7.82 -16.21 0.70
N TYR A 33 -6.78 -15.55 0.19
CA TYR A 33 -6.50 -15.44 -1.23
C TYR A 33 -5.03 -15.70 -1.49
N THR A 34 -4.73 -16.63 -2.38
CA THR A 34 -3.35 -16.91 -2.79
C THR A 34 -2.91 -15.97 -3.91
N ALA A 35 -1.75 -15.35 -3.72
CA ALA A 35 -1.11 -14.52 -4.73
C ALA A 35 -0.41 -15.36 -5.78
N ILE A 36 -0.40 -14.87 -7.01
CA ILE A 36 0.38 -15.45 -8.11
C ILE A 36 1.23 -14.33 -8.70
N VAL A 37 2.51 -14.62 -8.91
CA VAL A 37 3.45 -13.67 -9.53
C VAL A 37 3.78 -14.18 -10.93
N GLU A 38 3.24 -13.50 -11.94
CA GLU A 38 3.49 -13.81 -13.35
C GLU A 38 4.01 -12.57 -14.12
N PHE A 39 4.59 -12.82 -15.29
CA PHE A 39 4.99 -11.74 -16.17
C PHE A 39 3.77 -10.99 -16.70
N ALA A 40 3.85 -9.66 -16.70
CA ALA A 40 2.81 -8.82 -17.29
C ALA A 40 2.54 -9.22 -18.76
N PRO A 41 1.26 -9.31 -19.19
CA PRO A 41 0.91 -9.62 -20.58
C PRO A 41 1.50 -8.63 -21.59
N ASN A 42 1.72 -7.39 -21.14
CA ASN A 42 2.44 -6.37 -21.89
C ASN A 42 3.56 -5.78 -21.02
N GLN A 43 4.80 -5.95 -21.47
CA GLN A 43 6.01 -5.50 -20.76
C GLN A 43 6.32 -4.02 -21.00
N LYS A 44 5.51 -3.30 -21.79
CA LYS A 44 5.70 -1.86 -22.03
C LYS A 44 5.41 -1.10 -20.74
N VAL A 45 6.45 -0.55 -20.15
CA VAL A 45 6.33 0.39 -19.03
C VAL A 45 5.85 1.73 -19.60
N PRO A 46 4.77 2.34 -19.06
CA PRO A 46 4.42 3.72 -19.39
C PRO A 46 5.64 4.62 -19.17
N GLY A 47 5.94 5.49 -20.13
CA GLY A 47 7.05 6.43 -20.00
C GLY A 47 6.94 7.24 -18.70
N MET A 48 7.98 7.20 -17.88
CA MET A 48 8.06 7.85 -16.55
C MET A 48 7.82 9.38 -16.63
N GLU A 49 8.01 9.96 -17.82
CA GLU A 49 7.67 11.34 -18.18
C GLU A 49 6.24 11.76 -17.79
N LYS A 50 5.26 10.86 -17.90
CA LYS A 50 3.85 11.19 -17.58
C LYS A 50 3.55 11.22 -16.07
N ALA A 51 4.45 10.72 -15.23
CA ALA A 51 4.31 10.67 -13.78
C ALA A 51 4.88 11.90 -13.05
N LYS A 52 5.42 12.88 -13.78
CA LYS A 52 6.02 14.11 -13.21
C LYS A 52 5.00 15.20 -12.81
N LYS A 53 3.72 14.88 -12.67
CA LYS A 53 2.82 15.81 -11.96
C LYS A 53 3.01 15.54 -10.47
N ALA A 54 3.90 16.31 -9.85
CA ALA A 54 4.04 16.35 -8.40
C ALA A 54 2.64 16.58 -7.79
N ASP A 55 2.28 15.78 -6.80
CA ASP A 55 1.02 15.94 -6.08
C ASP A 55 1.03 17.31 -5.39
N ALA A 56 -0.04 18.08 -5.57
CA ALA A 56 -0.18 19.41 -4.98
C ALA A 56 -0.22 19.39 -3.44
N ARG A 57 -0.44 18.22 -2.83
CA ARG A 57 -0.52 18.01 -1.37
C ARG A 57 0.72 17.32 -0.80
N VAL A 58 1.78 17.16 -1.59
CA VAL A 58 3.04 16.62 -1.05
C VAL A 58 3.60 17.62 -0.02
N GLY A 59 3.89 17.14 1.20
CA GLY A 59 4.43 17.99 2.27
C GLY A 59 3.40 18.75 3.12
N THR A 60 2.09 18.61 2.90
CA THR A 60 1.05 19.30 3.72
C THR A 60 0.56 18.47 4.92
N ILE A 61 1.28 17.41 5.31
CA ILE A 61 0.84 16.51 6.41
C ILE A 61 0.89 17.24 7.76
N ASP A 62 1.89 18.10 7.97
CA ASP A 62 2.04 18.89 9.20
C ASP A 62 1.07 20.08 9.27
N GLU A 63 0.44 20.44 8.15
CA GLU A 63 -0.55 21.52 8.06
C GLU A 63 -1.98 21.02 8.29
N GLY A 64 -2.19 19.70 8.30
CA GLY A 64 -3.46 19.07 8.65
C GLY A 64 -3.66 19.10 10.15
N ALA A 65 -4.61 19.91 10.62
CA ALA A 65 -5.08 19.88 12.01
C ALA A 65 -5.53 18.47 12.38
N CYS A 66 -4.63 17.69 12.97
CA CYS A 66 -4.96 16.48 13.70
C CYS A 66 -5.74 16.92 14.93
N GLU A 67 -7.07 16.96 14.81
CA GLU A 67 -7.97 17.11 15.95
C GLU A 67 -7.70 15.95 16.90
N LYS A 68 -6.93 16.25 17.95
CA LYS A 68 -6.60 15.31 19.01
C LYS A 68 -7.92 14.96 19.69
N ALA A 69 -8.48 13.80 19.36
CA ALA A 69 -9.48 13.17 20.20
C ALA A 69 -8.80 12.88 21.56
N THR A 70 -8.94 13.79 22.51
CA THR A 70 -8.60 13.52 23.91
C THR A 70 -9.75 12.75 24.51
N GLU A 71 -9.56 11.45 24.62
CA GLU A 71 -10.32 10.58 25.50
C GLU A 71 -9.91 10.89 26.95
N SER A 72 -10.72 11.70 27.63
CA SER A 72 -10.68 11.86 29.08
C SER A 72 -12.05 12.33 29.57
N ASP A 73 -12.84 11.40 30.08
CA ASP A 73 -13.34 11.48 31.47
C ASP A 73 -14.36 10.35 31.70
N ALA A 74 -13.82 9.25 32.24
CA ALA A 74 -14.61 8.24 32.92
C ALA A 74 -14.64 8.54 34.42
N LEU A 75 -15.86 8.53 34.95
CA LEU A 75 -16.31 8.24 36.31
C LEU A 75 -16.30 9.33 37.42
N ASP A 76 -17.52 9.52 37.93
CA ASP A 76 -17.93 9.63 39.34
C ASP A 76 -18.41 11.01 39.84
N GLN A 77 -19.74 11.12 39.97
CA GLN A 77 -20.36 11.43 41.26
C GLN A 77 -21.85 11.07 41.26
N VAL A 78 -22.14 9.98 41.98
CA VAL A 78 -23.26 9.77 42.91
C VAL A 78 -24.34 10.87 42.98
N GLY A 79 -25.59 10.44 42.79
CA GLY A 79 -26.81 11.06 43.30
C GLY A 79 -27.76 9.97 43.78
#